data_AF-A0A967FDY9-F1
#
_entry.id   AF-A0A967FDY9-F1
#
_cell.length_a   1.000
_cell.length_b   1.000
_cell.length_c   1.000
_cell.angle_alpha   90.00
_cell.angle_beta   90.00
_cell.angle_gamma   90.00
#
_symmetry.space_group_name_H-M   'P 1'
#
loop_
_entity.id
_entity.type
_entity.pdbx_description
1 polymer ?
#
loop_
_entity_poly.entity_id
_entity_poly.type
_entity_poly.pdbx_seq_one_letter_code
_entity_poly.pdbx_strand_id
1 'polypeptide(L)'
;MRRAINQKTLQAMVILLLGMVCIASAGDIMVGVYYYPWHGPGTGGHGFGNTLRDHLAPKQGPMLGHYDNSNPDVIAAHINQSVQANIHFWACSWWGPGGFEDNIIKNHILTHEQAGELKYAIMYESTGRLGSFDNPDYSRLVPDVQYLSDNYFGNPNYLKIDGRPVIFIYLTRVYFRNQGDTALAGLRASFPSLYIVADDIFGRYYNSSYAGKWDAVTAYDVYGQTLGSYGSTQAALNRLEDILNDAKTAANSVGVGLIPFASPGFNDRGVREGHSGAPRYFEDNPLSQEGDLFRSMLRDVVVPKVDAMAENMLMVTSFNEWHEDTQIEPTAGTAGITNVDDSVSGDYYTEGDYYSDYGYLYLEILRQETLCLYDADFNHDCIVNSDDYSILAGQWLQGPGIPSADIAPPPTGDGIVDSNDLAVLVGSWLTSPIRPLPGEVSNPNPTDGVLGVDINSDLSWSAGFDAISYDVYFGTNSPGTFRGNQTTTTFEPGTMAFGTTYYWRIDAVNSWGKTPGEVWMFTTMSSPPP
;
A
#
# COMPACT_ATOMS: atom_id res chain seq x y z
N MET A 1 44.86 18.15 36.11
CA MET A 1 44.78 18.34 34.64
C MET A 1 43.63 17.49 34.12
N ARG A 2 42.41 18.02 34.10
CA ARG A 2 41.26 17.43 33.40
C ARG A 2 41.26 18.01 31.99
N ARG A 3 41.44 17.20 30.94
CA ARG A 3 41.22 17.64 29.56
C ARG A 3 39.80 17.28 29.17
N ALA A 4 39.02 18.33 28.94
CA ALA A 4 37.69 18.26 28.35
C ALA A 4 37.81 17.76 26.90
N ILE A 5 37.03 16.75 26.56
CA ILE A 5 36.77 16.39 25.16
C ILE A 5 35.60 17.27 24.71
N ASN A 6 35.81 17.91 23.55
CA ASN A 6 35.02 19.03 23.04
C ASN A 6 33.69 18.53 22.46
N GLN A 7 32.58 19.09 22.95
CA GLN A 7 31.20 18.70 22.66
C GLN A 7 30.71 19.05 21.23
N LYS A 8 31.63 19.45 20.33
CA LYS A 8 31.33 19.83 18.94
C LYS A 8 31.74 18.80 17.88
N THR A 9 32.27 17.65 18.29
CA THR A 9 32.62 16.54 17.38
C THR A 9 31.66 15.36 17.46
N LEU A 10 30.66 15.42 18.34
CA LEU A 10 29.63 14.37 18.49
C LEU A 10 28.35 14.64 17.66
N GLN A 11 28.20 15.84 17.08
CA GLN A 11 27.04 16.21 16.25
C GLN A 11 27.23 15.91 14.75
N ALA A 12 28.37 15.35 14.34
CA ALA A 12 28.63 14.96 12.94
C ALA A 12 28.64 13.43 12.71
N MET A 13 28.38 12.62 13.74
CA MET A 13 28.25 11.15 13.62
C MET A 13 26.83 10.63 13.88
N VAL A 14 25.83 11.53 13.97
CA VAL A 14 24.42 11.17 14.18
C VAL A 14 23.57 11.44 12.92
N ILE A 15 24.16 11.93 11.82
CA ILE A 15 23.44 12.25 10.56
C ILE A 15 23.91 11.33 9.40
N LEU A 16 24.48 10.15 9.68
CA LEU A 16 24.93 9.23 8.61
C LEU A 16 24.55 7.76 8.84
N LEU A 17 23.34 7.53 9.36
CA LEU A 17 22.74 6.19 9.49
C LEU A 17 21.21 6.21 9.32
N LEU A 18 20.70 7.09 8.43
CA LEU A 18 19.34 7.06 7.88
C LEU A 18 19.40 6.81 6.37
N GLY A 19 20.26 5.89 5.97
CA GLY A 19 20.49 5.53 4.57
C GLY A 19 20.96 4.09 4.48
N MET A 20 20.19 3.18 5.07
CA MET A 20 20.38 1.75 4.90
C MET A 20 19.03 1.14 4.54
N VAL A 21 18.81 1.03 3.23
CA VAL A 21 18.34 -0.19 2.58
C VAL A 21 17.35 -0.99 3.42
N CYS A 22 16.04 -0.74 3.24
CA CYS A 22 15.01 -1.73 3.53
C CYS A 22 15.22 -2.92 2.59
N ILE A 23 16.13 -3.82 2.97
CA ILE A 23 15.99 -5.24 2.63
C ILE A 23 15.19 -5.79 3.80
N ALA A 24 13.98 -6.27 3.49
CA ALA A 24 13.16 -7.08 4.41
C ALA A 24 14.09 -8.06 5.13
N SER A 25 14.12 -8.02 6.46
CA SER A 25 14.86 -9.02 7.21
C SER A 25 14.20 -10.39 6.95
N ALA A 26 14.95 -11.48 7.09
CA ALA A 26 14.38 -12.82 6.90
C ALA A 26 13.23 -13.04 7.91
N GLY A 27 11.99 -12.89 7.44
CA GLY A 27 10.77 -12.90 8.25
C GLY A 27 9.76 -11.81 7.87
N ASP A 28 10.19 -10.71 7.25
CA ASP A 28 9.29 -9.59 6.90
C ASP A 28 8.60 -9.82 5.54
N ILE A 29 7.33 -9.41 5.43
CA ILE A 29 6.56 -9.50 4.18
C ILE A 29 7.01 -8.40 3.22
N MET A 30 7.44 -8.78 2.02
CA MET A 30 7.79 -7.83 0.96
C MET A 30 6.54 -7.44 0.16
N VAL A 31 5.96 -6.28 0.46
CA VAL A 31 4.75 -5.80 -0.21
C VAL A 31 5.09 -5.08 -1.51
N GLY A 32 4.63 -5.63 -2.64
CA GLY A 32 4.68 -4.99 -3.95
C GLY A 32 3.31 -4.52 -4.43
N VAL A 33 3.30 -3.47 -5.25
CA VAL A 33 2.09 -3.00 -5.93
C VAL A 33 2.34 -2.79 -7.42
N TYR A 34 1.33 -3.07 -8.24
CA TYR A 34 1.35 -2.65 -9.64
C TYR A 34 1.11 -1.14 -9.74
N TYR A 35 1.98 -0.44 -10.47
CA TYR A 35 1.98 1.02 -10.55
C TYR A 35 1.95 1.49 -12.00
N TYR A 36 1.15 2.52 -12.27
CA TYR A 36 0.86 3.01 -13.61
C TYR A 36 1.38 4.45 -13.78
N PRO A 37 2.55 4.64 -14.43
CA PRO A 37 3.18 5.94 -14.62
C PRO A 37 2.64 6.65 -15.89
N TRP A 38 1.34 6.57 -16.13
CA TRP A 38 0.73 6.94 -17.42
C TRP A 38 -0.34 8.03 -17.32
N HIS A 39 -0.46 8.74 -16.19
CA HIS A 39 -1.34 9.89 -16.03
C HIS A 39 -0.59 11.18 -16.33
N GLY A 40 -1.22 12.14 -17.02
CA GLY A 40 -0.61 13.41 -17.44
C GLY A 40 -0.97 13.86 -18.87
N PRO A 41 -0.32 14.90 -19.40
CA PRO A 41 -0.50 15.33 -20.79
C PRO A 41 0.16 14.37 -21.78
N GLY A 42 -0.58 13.94 -22.81
CA GLY A 42 -0.02 13.15 -23.92
C GLY A 42 -0.04 11.63 -23.73
N THR A 43 -0.88 11.13 -22.82
CA THR A 43 -0.88 9.75 -22.30
C THR A 43 -1.46 8.67 -23.21
N GLY A 44 -1.53 8.90 -24.52
CA GLY A 44 -1.93 7.86 -25.49
C GLY A 44 -3.31 7.22 -25.27
N GLY A 45 -4.15 7.76 -24.38
CA GLY A 45 -5.45 7.19 -24.00
C GLY A 45 -5.62 6.88 -22.50
N HIS A 46 -4.56 6.93 -21.70
CA HIS A 46 -4.58 6.60 -20.26
C HIS A 46 -4.74 7.80 -19.33
N GLY A 47 -5.18 8.95 -19.85
CA GLY A 47 -5.48 10.11 -19.01
C GLY A 47 -6.70 9.87 -18.12
N PHE A 48 -6.82 10.67 -17.06
CA PHE A 48 -8.05 10.73 -16.26
C PHE A 48 -9.27 11.06 -17.12
N GLY A 49 -10.37 10.35 -16.88
CA GLY A 49 -11.63 10.48 -17.60
C GLY A 49 -12.25 9.13 -17.94
N ASN A 50 -13.59 9.09 -17.88
CA ASN A 50 -14.39 7.87 -18.06
C ASN A 50 -13.99 6.73 -17.11
N THR A 51 -13.40 7.01 -15.95
CA THR A 51 -13.30 6.00 -14.90
C THR A 51 -14.69 5.79 -14.31
N LEU A 52 -14.96 4.63 -13.68
CA LEU A 52 -16.19 4.46 -12.90
C LEU A 52 -16.41 5.66 -11.95
N ARG A 53 -15.34 6.07 -11.25
CA ARG A 53 -15.41 7.12 -10.23
C ARG A 53 -15.66 8.52 -10.79
N ASP A 54 -15.38 8.76 -12.07
CA ASP A 54 -15.75 9.99 -12.78
C ASP A 54 -17.26 10.08 -13.06
N HIS A 55 -17.94 8.93 -13.14
CA HIS A 55 -19.37 8.82 -13.42
C HIS A 55 -20.23 8.85 -12.14
N LEU A 56 -19.64 8.64 -10.96
CA LEU A 56 -20.37 8.69 -9.69
C LEU A 56 -20.94 10.09 -9.39
N ALA A 57 -22.06 10.12 -8.66
CA ALA A 57 -22.71 11.34 -8.21
C ALA A 57 -22.89 11.31 -6.68
N PRO A 58 -22.10 12.09 -5.90
CA PRO A 58 -20.97 12.93 -6.32
C PRO A 58 -19.75 12.11 -6.80
N LYS A 59 -18.90 12.74 -7.62
CA LYS A 59 -17.66 12.12 -8.15
C LYS A 59 -16.66 11.83 -7.02
N GLN A 60 -15.88 10.77 -7.19
CA GLN A 60 -14.91 10.31 -6.17
C GLN A 60 -13.51 10.15 -6.78
N GLY A 61 -12.85 11.26 -7.10
CA GLY A 61 -11.52 11.24 -7.73
C GLY A 61 -10.34 11.01 -6.76
N PRO A 62 -9.10 10.96 -7.30
CA PRO A 62 -7.88 10.88 -6.50
C PRO A 62 -7.77 12.07 -5.53
N MET A 63 -7.17 11.84 -4.36
CA MET A 63 -6.88 12.88 -3.37
C MET A 63 -6.02 14.01 -3.96
N LEU A 64 -5.09 13.65 -4.86
CA LEU A 64 -4.20 14.60 -5.54
C LEU A 64 -4.88 15.32 -6.72
N GLY A 65 -6.17 15.06 -6.96
CA GLY A 65 -6.88 15.47 -8.15
C GLY A 65 -6.38 14.74 -9.40
N HIS A 66 -6.78 15.19 -10.59
CA HIS A 66 -6.22 14.67 -11.83
C HIS A 66 -4.79 15.18 -12.00
N TYR A 67 -3.83 14.28 -11.89
CA TYR A 67 -2.41 14.60 -11.82
C TYR A 67 -1.61 14.18 -13.06
N ASP A 68 -0.35 14.62 -13.07
CA ASP A 68 0.68 14.27 -14.05
C ASP A 68 1.80 13.51 -13.33
N ASN A 69 2.10 12.28 -13.77
CA ASN A 69 3.15 11.46 -13.17
C ASN A 69 4.57 11.98 -13.42
N SER A 70 4.76 13.01 -14.25
CA SER A 70 6.04 13.73 -14.38
C SER A 70 6.26 14.78 -13.29
N ASN A 71 5.21 15.13 -12.53
CA ASN A 71 5.27 16.14 -11.47
C ASN A 71 5.99 15.57 -10.23
N PRO A 72 7.10 16.19 -9.77
CA PRO A 72 7.82 15.72 -8.59
C PRO A 72 6.96 15.68 -7.32
N ASP A 73 6.02 16.59 -7.12
CA ASP A 73 5.16 16.60 -5.92
C ASP A 73 4.20 15.40 -5.90
N VAL A 74 3.76 14.94 -7.07
CA VAL A 74 2.91 13.74 -7.22
C VAL A 74 3.74 12.49 -6.93
N ILE A 75 4.96 12.41 -7.48
CA ILE A 75 5.88 11.30 -7.21
C ILE A 75 6.21 11.22 -5.71
N ALA A 76 6.53 12.35 -5.08
CA ALA A 76 6.77 12.47 -3.65
C ALA A 76 5.58 11.97 -2.83
N ALA A 77 4.36 12.40 -3.19
CA ALA A 77 3.13 11.99 -2.52
C ALA A 77 2.89 10.48 -2.64
N HIS A 78 3.03 9.90 -3.83
CA HIS A 78 2.86 8.46 -4.04
C HIS A 78 3.91 7.63 -3.29
N ILE A 79 5.18 8.07 -3.27
CA ILE A 79 6.24 7.41 -2.49
C ILE A 79 5.88 7.46 -1.00
N ASN A 80 5.46 8.62 -0.50
CA ASN A 80 5.10 8.78 0.91
C ASN A 80 3.89 7.91 1.29
N GLN A 81 2.83 7.92 0.47
CA GLN A 81 1.68 7.03 0.61
C GLN A 81 2.10 5.55 0.64
N SER A 82 3.05 5.16 -0.22
CA SER A 82 3.57 3.80 -0.29
C SER A 82 4.32 3.39 0.98
N VAL A 83 5.27 4.22 1.44
CA VAL A 83 6.01 3.99 2.69
C VAL A 83 5.05 3.89 3.87
N GLN A 84 4.06 4.78 3.95
CA GLN A 84 3.04 4.74 5.01
C GLN A 84 2.20 3.46 5.00
N ALA A 85 2.01 2.86 3.82
CA ALA A 85 1.21 1.65 3.60
C ALA A 85 2.01 0.35 3.76
N ASN A 86 3.28 0.41 4.17
CA ASN A 86 4.22 -0.72 4.18
C ASN A 86 4.52 -1.30 2.79
N ILE A 87 4.38 -0.49 1.73
CA ILE A 87 4.74 -0.87 0.37
C ILE A 87 6.24 -0.72 0.19
N HIS A 88 6.89 -1.77 -0.30
CA HIS A 88 8.34 -1.84 -0.47
C HIS A 88 8.77 -1.53 -1.90
N PHE A 89 7.94 -1.84 -2.89
CA PHE A 89 8.29 -1.61 -4.29
C PHE A 89 7.10 -1.41 -5.22
N TRP A 90 7.38 -0.74 -6.33
CA TRP A 90 6.46 -0.61 -7.46
C TRP A 90 6.88 -1.53 -8.61
N ALA A 91 5.95 -2.32 -9.14
CA ALA A 91 6.06 -2.96 -10.44
C ALA A 91 5.45 -2.02 -11.48
N CYS A 92 6.28 -1.22 -12.15
CA CYS A 92 5.85 -0.14 -13.02
C CYS A 92 5.49 -0.64 -14.42
N SER A 93 4.27 -0.37 -14.88
CA SER A 93 3.84 -0.65 -16.26
C SER A 93 4.80 0.01 -17.27
N TRP A 94 5.23 -0.77 -18.26
CA TRP A 94 6.21 -0.34 -19.26
C TRP A 94 5.87 -0.85 -20.67
N TRP A 95 5.72 0.09 -21.59
CA TRP A 95 5.24 -0.13 -22.96
C TRP A 95 6.32 -0.08 -24.05
N GLY A 96 7.58 0.17 -23.69
CA GLY A 96 8.69 0.10 -24.63
C GLY A 96 9.70 1.24 -24.53
N PRO A 97 10.87 1.11 -25.19
CA PRO A 97 11.91 2.13 -25.17
C PRO A 97 11.42 3.47 -25.75
N GLY A 98 11.67 4.56 -25.04
CA GLY A 98 11.33 5.93 -25.46
C GLY A 98 9.84 6.29 -25.38
N GLY A 99 8.99 5.39 -24.88
CA GLY A 99 7.56 5.64 -24.63
C GLY A 99 7.32 6.63 -23.50
N PHE A 100 6.05 6.98 -23.24
CA PHE A 100 5.69 7.91 -22.17
C PHE A 100 6.12 7.35 -20.81
N GLU A 101 5.70 6.13 -20.50
CA GLU A 101 5.97 5.40 -19.25
C GLU A 101 7.48 5.22 -19.04
N ASP A 102 8.20 4.85 -20.10
CA ASP A 102 9.66 4.72 -20.08
C ASP A 102 10.36 6.03 -19.68
N ASN A 103 9.89 7.16 -20.22
CA ASN A 103 10.43 8.47 -19.88
C ASN A 103 10.06 8.87 -18.45
N ILE A 104 8.84 8.61 -17.99
CA ILE A 104 8.41 8.91 -16.61
C ILE A 104 9.25 8.10 -15.62
N ILE A 105 9.36 6.79 -15.80
CA ILE A 105 10.11 5.94 -14.86
C ILE A 105 11.59 6.36 -14.82
N LYS A 106 12.22 6.48 -16.00
CA LYS A 106 13.68 6.73 -16.08
C LYS A 106 14.08 8.14 -15.70
N ASN A 107 13.34 9.15 -16.16
CA ASN A 107 13.78 10.54 -16.06
C ASN A 107 13.13 11.30 -14.90
N HIS A 108 12.04 10.79 -14.32
CA HIS A 108 11.31 11.45 -13.23
C HIS A 108 11.29 10.59 -11.95
N ILE A 109 10.82 9.35 -12.00
CA ILE A 109 10.68 8.51 -10.80
C ILE A 109 12.05 8.09 -10.26
N LEU A 110 12.89 7.46 -11.07
CA LEU A 110 14.19 6.92 -10.63
C LEU A 110 15.24 8.00 -10.32
N THR A 111 15.01 9.23 -10.75
CA THR A 111 15.86 10.40 -10.48
C THR A 111 15.32 11.27 -9.34
N HIS A 112 14.12 10.97 -8.83
CA HIS A 112 13.50 11.72 -7.73
C HIS A 112 14.34 11.62 -6.45
N GLU A 113 14.41 12.69 -5.67
CA GLU A 113 15.23 12.72 -4.45
C GLU A 113 14.78 11.69 -3.39
N GLN A 114 13.47 11.37 -3.37
CA GLN A 114 12.89 10.36 -2.49
C GLN A 114 12.84 8.95 -3.11
N ALA A 115 13.39 8.73 -4.31
CA ALA A 115 13.33 7.42 -4.95
C ALA A 115 14.01 6.31 -4.12
N GLY A 116 14.93 6.68 -3.22
CA GLY A 116 15.63 5.73 -2.34
C GLY A 116 14.74 5.06 -1.28
N GLU A 117 13.51 5.57 -1.06
CA GLU A 117 12.57 5.05 -0.06
C GLU A 117 11.89 3.73 -0.50
N LEU A 118 11.90 3.45 -1.81
CA LEU A 118 11.28 2.26 -2.39
C LEU A 118 12.25 1.52 -3.31
N LYS A 119 11.86 0.31 -3.71
CA LYS A 119 12.41 -0.37 -4.89
C LYS A 119 11.48 -0.24 -6.09
N TYR A 120 12.03 -0.48 -7.28
CA TYR A 120 11.28 -0.41 -8.54
C TYR A 120 11.62 -1.60 -9.44
N ALA A 121 10.61 -2.20 -10.03
CA ALA A 121 10.74 -3.25 -11.05
C ALA A 121 9.94 -2.85 -12.28
N ILE A 122 10.33 -3.39 -13.44
CA ILE A 122 9.55 -3.23 -14.67
C ILE A 122 8.46 -4.30 -14.74
N MET A 123 7.23 -3.86 -14.97
CA MET A 123 6.13 -4.69 -15.48
C MET A 123 6.09 -4.56 -17.00
N TYR A 124 6.58 -5.59 -17.68
CA TYR A 124 6.66 -5.68 -19.13
C TYR A 124 5.26 -5.96 -19.72
N GLU A 125 4.71 -4.98 -20.42
CA GLU A 125 3.36 -5.02 -21.00
C GLU A 125 3.34 -5.85 -22.29
N SER A 126 3.26 -7.17 -22.13
CA SER A 126 3.35 -8.12 -23.25
C SER A 126 2.32 -7.85 -24.36
N THR A 127 1.13 -7.34 -24.02
CA THR A 127 0.11 -6.93 -25.00
C THR A 127 0.63 -5.87 -25.97
N GLY A 128 1.28 -4.84 -25.46
CA GLY A 128 1.91 -3.78 -26.25
C GLY A 128 3.21 -4.19 -26.92
N ARG A 129 4.00 -5.04 -26.25
CA ARG A 129 5.35 -5.39 -26.72
C ARG A 129 5.37 -6.56 -27.71
N LEU A 130 4.61 -7.61 -27.42
CA LEU A 130 4.56 -8.84 -28.20
C LEU A 130 3.39 -8.86 -29.18
N GLY A 131 2.41 -7.95 -29.05
CA GLY A 131 1.29 -7.84 -29.98
C GLY A 131 0.27 -8.99 -29.82
N SER A 132 -0.29 -9.46 -30.94
CA SER A 132 -1.41 -10.40 -30.93
C SER A 132 -1.12 -11.71 -30.18
N PHE A 133 -2.12 -12.24 -29.47
CA PHE A 133 -2.03 -13.54 -28.80
C PHE A 133 -1.88 -14.72 -29.76
N ASP A 134 -2.50 -14.63 -30.94
CA ASP A 134 -2.48 -15.70 -31.96
C ASP A 134 -1.15 -15.76 -32.71
N ASN A 135 -0.48 -14.62 -32.87
CA ASN A 135 0.80 -14.52 -33.57
C ASN A 135 1.70 -13.47 -32.91
N PRO A 136 2.23 -13.79 -31.72
CA PRO A 136 3.09 -12.87 -30.97
C PRO A 136 4.45 -12.67 -31.63
N ASP A 137 4.93 -11.43 -31.59
CA ASP A 137 6.25 -11.01 -32.05
C ASP A 137 7.27 -11.05 -30.91
N TYR A 138 7.92 -12.20 -30.74
CA TYR A 138 8.98 -12.38 -29.75
C TYR A 138 10.31 -11.72 -30.13
N SER A 139 10.45 -11.15 -31.34
CA SER A 139 11.73 -10.59 -31.78
C SER A 139 12.19 -9.40 -30.92
N ARG A 140 11.25 -8.76 -30.21
CA ARG A 140 11.52 -7.63 -29.30
C ARG A 140 11.99 -8.04 -27.92
N LEU A 141 11.75 -9.28 -27.48
CA LEU A 141 11.95 -9.69 -26.09
C LEU A 141 13.41 -9.52 -25.62
N VAL A 142 14.38 -10.03 -26.37
CA VAL A 142 15.81 -9.90 -26.04
C VAL A 142 16.30 -8.44 -26.19
N PRO A 143 16.01 -7.72 -27.30
CA PRO A 143 16.34 -6.30 -27.41
C PRO A 143 15.76 -5.42 -26.31
N ASP A 144 14.51 -5.66 -25.90
CA ASP A 144 13.86 -4.89 -24.84
C ASP A 144 14.54 -5.15 -23.50
N VAL A 145 14.85 -6.41 -23.15
CA VAL A 145 15.59 -6.70 -21.90
C VAL A 145 17.03 -6.18 -21.93
N GLN A 146 17.68 -6.15 -23.10
CA GLN A 146 18.97 -5.45 -23.24
C GLN A 146 18.83 -3.97 -22.92
N TYR A 147 17.79 -3.31 -23.46
CA TYR A 147 17.51 -1.92 -23.15
C TYR A 147 17.23 -1.72 -21.66
N LEU A 148 16.48 -2.62 -21.01
CA LEU A 148 16.25 -2.57 -19.57
C LEU A 148 17.55 -2.71 -18.77
N SER A 149 18.44 -3.61 -19.20
CA SER A 149 19.77 -3.78 -18.61
C SER A 149 20.60 -2.49 -18.66
N ASP A 150 20.60 -1.83 -19.82
CA ASP A 150 21.40 -0.63 -20.05
C ASP A 150 20.88 0.61 -19.30
N ASN A 151 19.57 0.67 -19.01
CA ASN A 151 18.92 1.89 -18.49
C ASN A 151 18.41 1.76 -17.05
N TYR A 152 18.10 0.55 -16.56
CA TYR A 152 17.37 0.35 -15.30
C TYR A 152 18.13 -0.52 -14.30
N PHE A 153 18.65 -1.69 -14.71
CA PHE A 153 19.16 -2.70 -13.76
C PHE A 153 20.39 -2.24 -12.96
N GLY A 154 21.11 -1.23 -13.45
CA GLY A 154 22.23 -0.59 -12.75
C GLY A 154 21.82 0.37 -11.62
N ASN A 155 20.56 0.80 -11.56
CA ASN A 155 20.08 1.75 -10.55
C ASN A 155 20.06 1.08 -9.15
N PRO A 156 20.55 1.74 -8.09
CA PRO A 156 20.56 1.18 -6.72
C PRO A 156 19.15 0.94 -6.12
N ASN A 157 18.15 1.61 -6.66
CA ASN A 157 16.75 1.47 -6.26
C ASN A 157 16.01 0.43 -7.13
N TYR A 158 16.67 -0.18 -8.12
CA TYR A 158 16.06 -1.26 -8.88
C TYR A 158 15.94 -2.54 -8.01
N LEU A 159 14.77 -3.18 -8.04
CA LEU A 159 14.49 -4.39 -7.27
C LEU A 159 15.39 -5.54 -7.74
N LYS A 160 16.07 -6.16 -6.78
CA LYS A 160 16.92 -7.33 -7.00
C LYS A 160 16.63 -8.39 -5.95
N ILE A 161 16.49 -9.63 -6.38
CA ILE A 161 16.39 -10.82 -5.52
C ILE A 161 17.68 -11.60 -5.72
N ASP A 162 18.44 -11.90 -4.67
CA ASP A 162 19.78 -12.51 -4.79
C ASP A 162 20.72 -11.77 -5.76
N GLY A 163 20.61 -10.44 -5.82
CA GLY A 163 21.38 -9.60 -6.76
C GLY A 163 20.92 -9.68 -8.22
N ARG A 164 19.87 -10.45 -8.52
CA ARG A 164 19.28 -10.63 -9.86
C ARG A 164 18.21 -9.57 -10.11
N PRO A 165 18.30 -8.76 -11.20
CA PRO A 165 17.27 -7.77 -11.51
C PRO A 165 15.92 -8.46 -11.77
N VAL A 166 14.88 -7.96 -11.13
CA VAL A 166 13.52 -8.50 -11.25
C VAL A 166 12.79 -7.86 -12.43
N ILE A 167 12.10 -8.67 -13.24
CA ILE A 167 11.08 -8.21 -14.18
C ILE A 167 9.78 -8.98 -13.95
N PHE A 168 8.65 -8.28 -14.04
CA PHE A 168 7.32 -8.87 -14.08
C PHE A 168 6.91 -8.95 -15.55
N ILE A 169 6.55 -10.13 -16.04
CA ILE A 169 6.03 -10.28 -17.41
C ILE A 169 4.52 -10.48 -17.33
N TYR A 170 3.78 -9.54 -17.90
CA TYR A 170 2.32 -9.58 -17.92
C TYR A 170 1.81 -10.64 -18.90
N LEU A 171 0.73 -11.34 -18.55
CA LEU A 171 0.09 -12.38 -19.38
C LEU A 171 1.01 -13.53 -19.84
N THR A 172 1.98 -13.98 -19.02
CA THR A 172 2.82 -15.13 -19.40
C THR A 172 1.99 -16.37 -19.68
N ARG A 173 0.84 -16.54 -19.02
CA ARG A 173 -0.08 -17.65 -19.29
C ARG A 173 -0.55 -17.72 -20.75
N VAL A 174 -0.69 -16.58 -21.42
CA VAL A 174 -1.18 -16.47 -22.81
C VAL A 174 0.00 -16.61 -23.78
N TYR A 175 1.09 -15.91 -23.50
CA TYR A 175 2.25 -15.88 -24.41
C TYR A 175 3.14 -17.12 -24.28
N PHE A 176 3.33 -17.71 -23.10
CA PHE A 176 4.42 -18.67 -22.88
C PHE A 176 4.01 -20.08 -22.44
N ARG A 177 2.72 -20.38 -22.21
CA ARG A 177 2.31 -21.75 -21.84
C ARG A 177 2.46 -22.73 -23.00
N ASN A 178 1.92 -22.37 -24.18
CA ASN A 178 1.82 -23.26 -25.34
C ASN A 178 2.64 -22.80 -26.55
N GLN A 179 3.39 -21.70 -26.40
CA GLN A 179 4.23 -21.11 -27.44
C GLN A 179 5.37 -20.33 -26.77
N GLY A 180 6.27 -19.73 -27.55
CA GLY A 180 7.32 -18.84 -27.01
C GLY A 180 8.52 -19.54 -26.34
N ASP A 181 8.56 -20.88 -26.25
CA ASP A 181 9.66 -21.61 -25.58
C ASP A 181 11.06 -21.27 -26.15
N THR A 182 11.19 -21.19 -27.48
CA THR A 182 12.47 -20.81 -28.11
C THR A 182 12.86 -19.37 -27.77
N ALA A 183 11.90 -18.46 -27.68
CA ALA A 183 12.15 -17.07 -27.31
C ALA A 183 12.58 -16.95 -25.84
N LEU A 184 11.90 -17.65 -24.93
CA LEU A 184 12.25 -17.69 -23.52
C LEU A 184 13.64 -18.31 -23.30
N ALA A 185 13.97 -19.39 -24.00
CA ALA A 185 15.29 -19.99 -23.96
C ALA A 185 16.38 -19.00 -24.45
N GLY A 186 16.11 -18.26 -25.53
CA GLY A 186 16.98 -17.19 -26.02
C GLY A 186 17.17 -16.05 -25.01
N LEU A 187 16.09 -15.67 -24.32
CA LEU A 187 16.14 -14.66 -23.26
C LEU A 187 17.01 -15.14 -22.07
N ARG A 188 16.78 -16.35 -21.58
CA ARG A 188 17.57 -16.94 -20.48
C ARG A 188 19.04 -17.13 -20.83
N ALA A 189 19.34 -17.48 -22.08
CA ALA A 189 20.73 -17.58 -22.55
C ALA A 189 21.43 -16.20 -22.60
N SER A 190 20.69 -15.15 -22.96
CA SER A 190 21.23 -13.78 -23.05
C SER A 190 21.35 -13.12 -21.67
N PHE A 191 20.44 -13.40 -20.75
CA PHE A 191 20.37 -12.81 -19.42
C PHE A 191 20.19 -13.89 -18.33
N PRO A 192 21.24 -14.69 -18.05
CA PRO A 192 21.14 -15.81 -17.11
C PRO A 192 20.87 -15.36 -15.66
N SER A 193 21.20 -14.12 -15.32
CA SER A 193 20.98 -13.54 -14.00
C SER A 193 19.65 -12.80 -13.87
N LEU A 194 18.76 -12.81 -14.88
CA LEU A 194 17.46 -12.14 -14.80
C LEU A 194 16.50 -12.93 -13.91
N TYR A 195 15.82 -12.29 -12.96
CA TYR A 195 14.76 -12.91 -12.16
C TYR A 195 13.41 -12.56 -12.79
N ILE A 196 12.67 -13.56 -13.26
CA ILE A 196 11.40 -13.37 -13.99
C ILE A 196 10.24 -13.79 -13.10
N VAL A 197 9.42 -12.82 -12.72
CA VAL A 197 8.10 -13.03 -12.12
C VAL A 197 7.06 -13.13 -13.24
N ALA A 198 6.29 -14.20 -13.23
CA ALA A 198 5.36 -14.52 -14.30
C ALA A 198 3.90 -14.33 -13.85
N ASP A 199 3.12 -13.49 -14.57
CA ASP A 199 1.65 -13.43 -14.47
C ASP A 199 1.02 -14.67 -15.12
N ASP A 200 1.20 -15.80 -14.45
CA ASP A 200 0.89 -17.11 -14.98
C ASP A 200 -0.32 -17.76 -14.31
N ILE A 201 -0.61 -17.47 -13.05
CA ILE A 201 -1.70 -18.17 -12.33
C ILE A 201 -3.06 -17.74 -12.89
N PHE A 202 -3.88 -18.72 -13.30
CA PHE A 202 -5.23 -18.47 -13.80
C PHE A 202 -6.18 -19.64 -13.55
N GLY A 203 -7.03 -19.50 -12.53
CA GLY A 203 -7.98 -20.52 -12.08
C GLY A 203 -7.36 -21.65 -11.25
N ARG A 204 -8.17 -22.67 -10.95
CA ARG A 204 -7.78 -23.86 -10.17
C ARG A 204 -6.92 -24.82 -10.97
N TYR A 205 -6.31 -25.76 -10.24
CA TYR A 205 -5.52 -26.86 -10.76
C TYR A 205 -4.29 -26.36 -11.53
N TYR A 206 -3.60 -25.38 -10.94
CA TYR A 206 -2.36 -24.85 -11.51
C TYR A 206 -1.34 -25.96 -11.73
N ASN A 207 -0.68 -25.96 -12.89
CA ASN A 207 0.18 -27.06 -13.32
C ASN A 207 1.65 -26.70 -13.11
N SER A 208 2.40 -27.59 -12.43
CA SER A 208 3.81 -27.38 -12.15
C SER A 208 4.68 -27.26 -13.40
N SER A 209 4.27 -27.84 -14.53
CA SER A 209 4.95 -27.66 -15.83
C SER A 209 4.85 -26.24 -16.38
N TYR A 210 3.83 -25.47 -15.98
CA TYR A 210 3.75 -24.05 -16.30
C TYR A 210 4.69 -23.24 -15.41
N ALA A 211 4.75 -23.58 -14.11
CA ALA A 211 5.59 -22.90 -13.12
C ALA A 211 7.10 -23.03 -13.42
N GLY A 212 7.56 -24.24 -13.80
CA GLY A 212 8.99 -24.56 -13.93
C GLY A 212 9.77 -23.79 -15.01
N LYS A 213 9.13 -22.85 -15.73
CA LYS A 213 9.77 -21.92 -16.68
C LYS A 213 10.27 -20.62 -16.01
N TRP A 214 9.82 -20.35 -14.78
CA TRP A 214 9.91 -19.04 -14.13
C TRP A 214 10.76 -19.08 -12.86
N ASP A 215 11.10 -17.91 -12.32
CA ASP A 215 11.74 -17.82 -10.99
C ASP A 215 10.70 -17.69 -9.89
N ALA A 216 9.61 -16.98 -10.16
CA ALA A 216 8.41 -16.95 -9.34
C ALA A 216 7.15 -16.78 -10.22
N VAL A 217 6.02 -17.17 -9.65
CA VAL A 217 4.70 -17.05 -10.29
C VAL A 217 3.75 -16.22 -9.44
N THR A 218 2.95 -15.39 -10.10
CA THR A 218 1.90 -14.58 -9.48
C THR A 218 0.66 -14.55 -10.39
N ALA A 219 -0.36 -13.80 -9.99
CA ALA A 219 -1.41 -13.34 -10.90
C ALA A 219 -1.66 -11.84 -10.70
N TYR A 220 -2.00 -11.17 -11.79
CA TYR A 220 -2.53 -9.80 -11.74
C TYR A 220 -4.00 -9.75 -11.26
N ASP A 221 -4.81 -10.75 -11.65
CA ASP A 221 -6.23 -10.97 -11.29
C ASP A 221 -7.17 -9.73 -11.24
N VAL A 222 -7.31 -9.05 -12.38
CA VAL A 222 -8.44 -8.12 -12.63
C VAL A 222 -9.51 -8.73 -13.53
N TYR A 223 -9.18 -9.83 -14.20
CA TYR A 223 -10.04 -10.48 -15.19
C TYR A 223 -11.06 -11.43 -14.56
N GLY A 224 -11.24 -11.34 -13.24
CA GLY A 224 -12.30 -12.04 -12.52
C GLY A 224 -12.10 -13.55 -12.39
N GLN A 225 -10.86 -14.06 -12.34
CA GLN A 225 -10.66 -15.49 -12.00
C GLN A 225 -11.04 -15.78 -10.53
N THR A 226 -10.98 -14.75 -9.68
CA THR A 226 -11.51 -14.78 -8.31
C THR A 226 -12.93 -14.22 -8.25
N LEU A 227 -13.10 -12.93 -8.56
CA LEU A 227 -14.36 -12.22 -8.33
C LEU A 227 -15.39 -12.41 -9.45
N GLY A 228 -14.97 -12.59 -10.71
CA GLY A 228 -15.86 -12.44 -11.87
C GLY A 228 -17.07 -13.38 -11.89
N SER A 229 -16.92 -14.66 -11.51
CA SER A 229 -18.04 -15.61 -11.45
C SER A 229 -18.73 -15.72 -10.10
N TYR A 230 -18.15 -15.13 -9.06
CA TYR A 230 -18.57 -15.31 -7.67
C TYR A 230 -19.05 -14.01 -7.01
N GLY A 231 -18.90 -12.86 -7.68
CA GLY A 231 -19.03 -11.55 -7.07
C GLY A 231 -18.00 -11.35 -5.96
N SER A 232 -18.21 -10.31 -5.16
CA SER A 232 -17.50 -10.05 -3.93
C SER A 232 -18.16 -10.82 -2.78
N THR A 233 -17.99 -12.14 -2.75
CA THR A 233 -18.64 -13.03 -1.76
C THR A 233 -17.65 -13.86 -0.96
N GLN A 234 -18.09 -14.48 0.13
CA GLN A 234 -17.27 -15.45 0.87
C GLN A 234 -16.83 -16.62 -0.03
N ALA A 235 -17.65 -16.99 -1.01
CA ALA A 235 -17.29 -18.01 -1.99
C ALA A 235 -16.11 -17.58 -2.89
N ALA A 236 -16.01 -16.29 -3.23
CA ALA A 236 -14.87 -15.75 -3.94
C ALA A 236 -13.59 -15.78 -3.10
N LEU A 237 -13.68 -15.48 -1.80
CA LEU A 237 -12.54 -15.58 -0.88
C LEU A 237 -12.04 -17.03 -0.77
N ASN A 238 -12.96 -17.99 -0.58
CA ASN A 238 -12.63 -19.41 -0.56
C ASN A 238 -11.99 -19.84 -1.89
N ARG A 239 -12.46 -19.29 -3.02
CA ARG A 239 -11.91 -19.55 -4.35
C ARG A 239 -10.48 -19.03 -4.51
N LEU A 240 -10.19 -17.83 -4.01
CA LEU A 240 -8.84 -17.29 -3.99
C LEU A 240 -7.90 -18.19 -3.18
N GLU A 241 -8.33 -18.59 -1.99
CA GLU A 241 -7.53 -19.45 -1.11
C GLU A 241 -7.15 -20.76 -1.80
N ASP A 242 -8.14 -21.37 -2.42
CA ASP A 242 -8.02 -22.55 -3.26
C ASP A 242 -7.03 -22.34 -4.43
N ILE A 243 -7.18 -21.27 -5.23
CA ILE A 243 -6.26 -20.97 -6.35
C ILE A 243 -4.82 -20.86 -5.85
N LEU A 244 -4.59 -20.13 -4.75
CA LEU A 244 -3.25 -19.94 -4.21
C LEU A 244 -2.68 -21.23 -3.58
N ASN A 245 -3.51 -22.09 -2.97
CA ASN A 245 -3.09 -23.40 -2.47
C ASN A 245 -2.60 -24.31 -3.62
N ASP A 246 -3.34 -24.38 -4.72
CA ASP A 246 -2.93 -25.15 -5.90
C ASP A 246 -1.64 -24.58 -6.49
N ALA A 247 -1.57 -23.26 -6.61
CA ALA A 247 -0.43 -22.58 -7.18
C ALA A 247 0.84 -22.79 -6.35
N LYS A 248 0.78 -22.58 -5.02
CA LYS A 248 1.89 -22.82 -4.09
C LYS A 248 2.38 -24.25 -4.18
N THR A 249 1.45 -25.21 -4.12
CA THR A 249 1.79 -26.64 -4.20
C THR A 249 2.49 -26.98 -5.51
N ALA A 250 1.95 -26.52 -6.64
CA ALA A 250 2.49 -26.81 -7.96
C ALA A 250 3.85 -26.11 -8.18
N ALA A 251 3.99 -24.84 -7.84
CA ALA A 251 5.22 -24.07 -8.02
C ALA A 251 6.35 -24.62 -7.13
N ASN A 252 6.09 -24.86 -5.85
CA ASN A 252 7.11 -25.33 -4.90
C ASN A 252 7.57 -26.75 -5.25
N SER A 253 6.71 -27.58 -5.86
CA SER A 253 7.11 -28.92 -6.34
C SER A 253 8.21 -28.92 -7.40
N VAL A 254 8.43 -27.77 -8.07
CA VAL A 254 9.48 -27.57 -9.08
C VAL A 254 10.49 -26.49 -8.67
N GLY A 255 10.50 -26.09 -7.40
CA GLY A 255 11.45 -25.12 -6.85
C GLY A 255 11.21 -23.67 -7.27
N VAL A 256 9.96 -23.31 -7.60
CA VAL A 256 9.55 -21.96 -8.00
C VAL A 256 8.67 -21.38 -6.90
N GLY A 257 8.91 -20.13 -6.50
CA GLY A 257 8.14 -19.49 -5.44
C GLY A 257 6.78 -18.96 -5.91
N LEU A 258 5.79 -19.01 -5.02
CA LEU A 258 4.53 -18.30 -5.18
C LEU A 258 4.66 -16.86 -4.65
N ILE A 259 4.17 -15.89 -5.44
CA ILE A 259 3.87 -14.54 -4.97
C ILE A 259 2.34 -14.40 -4.95
N PRO A 260 1.69 -14.55 -3.77
CA PRO A 260 0.24 -14.41 -3.66
C PRO A 260 -0.19 -12.96 -3.94
N PHE A 261 -1.46 -12.79 -4.30
CA PHE A 261 -1.99 -11.52 -4.80
C PHE A 261 -3.33 -11.17 -4.17
N ALA A 262 -3.59 -9.87 -4.03
CA ALA A 262 -4.87 -9.31 -3.57
C ALA A 262 -5.32 -8.17 -4.49
N SER A 263 -6.63 -7.98 -4.60
CA SER A 263 -7.24 -6.82 -5.24
C SER A 263 -8.39 -6.32 -4.36
N PRO A 264 -8.57 -5.00 -4.15
CA PRO A 264 -9.61 -4.48 -3.27
C PRO A 264 -11.03 -4.64 -3.83
N GLY A 265 -11.14 -4.83 -5.13
CA GLY A 265 -12.37 -4.92 -5.92
C GLY A 265 -12.06 -4.61 -7.37
N PHE A 266 -13.09 -4.49 -8.20
CA PHE A 266 -12.90 -4.26 -9.63
C PHE A 266 -14.15 -3.66 -10.25
N ASN A 267 -14.01 -2.61 -11.05
CA ASN A 267 -15.06 -2.12 -11.93
C ASN A 267 -14.47 -1.25 -13.04
N ASP A 268 -14.49 -1.77 -14.27
CA ASP A 268 -13.97 -1.10 -15.46
C ASP A 268 -15.07 -0.54 -16.38
N ARG A 269 -16.32 -0.46 -15.90
CA ARG A 269 -17.48 -0.08 -16.73
C ARG A 269 -17.42 1.33 -17.30
N GLY A 270 -16.64 2.21 -16.69
CA GLY A 270 -16.40 3.54 -17.25
C GLY A 270 -15.68 3.49 -18.60
N VAL A 271 -14.83 2.47 -18.83
CA VAL A 271 -14.04 2.32 -20.05
C VAL A 271 -14.40 1.10 -20.89
N ARG A 272 -15.16 0.13 -20.36
CA ARG A 272 -15.52 -1.11 -21.07
C ARG A 272 -17.01 -1.47 -20.86
N GLU A 273 -17.70 -1.73 -21.97
CA GLU A 273 -19.10 -2.16 -21.93
C GLU A 273 -19.23 -3.67 -21.66
N GLY A 274 -20.26 -4.09 -20.92
CA GLY A 274 -20.64 -5.49 -20.76
C GLY A 274 -19.85 -6.28 -19.71
N HIS A 275 -19.02 -5.59 -18.92
CA HIS A 275 -18.32 -6.15 -17.76
C HIS A 275 -19.10 -5.86 -16.47
N SER A 276 -19.16 -6.81 -15.55
CA SER A 276 -19.78 -6.59 -14.24
C SER A 276 -18.72 -6.20 -13.21
N GLY A 277 -19.08 -5.25 -12.36
CA GLY A 277 -18.26 -4.85 -11.22
C GLY A 277 -18.26 -5.90 -10.11
N ALA A 278 -17.30 -5.76 -9.20
CA ALA A 278 -17.20 -6.48 -7.95
C ALA A 278 -16.91 -5.43 -6.86
N PRO A 279 -17.90 -5.10 -6.00
CA PRO A 279 -17.76 -4.04 -5.02
C PRO A 279 -16.74 -4.41 -3.95
N ARG A 280 -16.28 -3.42 -3.19
CA ARG A 280 -15.15 -3.61 -2.27
C ARG A 280 -15.56 -4.08 -0.86
N TYR A 281 -16.71 -4.74 -0.75
CA TYR A 281 -17.32 -5.31 0.46
C TYR A 281 -17.95 -6.68 0.13
N PHE A 282 -18.34 -7.46 1.14
CA PHE A 282 -19.01 -8.74 0.91
C PHE A 282 -20.49 -8.56 0.59
N GLU A 283 -20.89 -8.80 -0.67
CA GLU A 283 -22.27 -8.69 -1.16
C GLU A 283 -23.23 -9.68 -0.47
N ASP A 284 -22.73 -10.83 -0.04
CA ASP A 284 -23.48 -11.87 0.65
C ASP A 284 -23.55 -11.69 2.18
N ASN A 285 -23.00 -10.58 2.69
CA ASN A 285 -23.02 -10.23 4.10
C ASN A 285 -23.57 -8.81 4.32
N PRO A 286 -24.81 -8.65 4.81
CA PRO A 286 -25.44 -7.33 4.98
C PRO A 286 -24.78 -6.45 6.06
N LEU A 287 -23.86 -7.00 6.85
CA LEU A 287 -23.08 -6.25 7.84
C LEU A 287 -21.70 -5.84 7.31
N SER A 288 -21.33 -6.28 6.11
CA SER A 288 -20.03 -5.94 5.52
C SER A 288 -19.97 -4.47 5.15
N GLN A 289 -18.80 -3.89 5.35
CA GLN A 289 -18.49 -2.49 5.05
C GLN A 289 -17.39 -2.43 3.99
N GLU A 290 -17.23 -1.24 3.41
CA GLU A 290 -16.12 -0.89 2.51
C GLU A 290 -14.78 -1.40 3.09
N GLY A 291 -14.01 -2.10 2.25
CA GLY A 291 -12.68 -2.61 2.59
C GLY A 291 -12.67 -3.97 3.29
N ASP A 292 -13.80 -4.49 3.76
CA ASP A 292 -13.84 -5.81 4.42
C ASP A 292 -13.37 -6.94 3.51
N LEU A 293 -13.72 -6.88 2.22
CA LEU A 293 -13.29 -7.87 1.24
C LEU A 293 -11.76 -7.90 1.15
N PHE A 294 -11.15 -6.73 0.93
CA PHE A 294 -9.69 -6.60 0.82
C PHE A 294 -8.97 -7.02 2.09
N ARG A 295 -9.49 -6.61 3.25
CA ARG A 295 -8.94 -6.98 4.56
C ARG A 295 -8.95 -8.50 4.75
N SER A 296 -10.06 -9.16 4.44
CA SER A 296 -10.15 -10.62 4.55
C SER A 296 -9.29 -11.33 3.50
N MET A 297 -9.18 -10.80 2.27
CA MET A 297 -8.24 -11.32 1.27
C MET A 297 -6.80 -11.30 1.79
N LEU A 298 -6.36 -10.17 2.35
CA LEU A 298 -5.02 -10.06 2.93
C LEU A 298 -4.84 -10.97 4.13
N ARG A 299 -5.65 -10.78 5.18
CA ARG A 299 -5.51 -11.44 6.48
C ARG A 299 -5.71 -12.95 6.42
N ASP A 300 -6.77 -13.39 5.77
CA ASP A 300 -7.21 -14.79 5.87
C ASP A 300 -6.58 -15.67 4.78
N VAL A 301 -6.09 -15.05 3.69
CA VAL A 301 -5.70 -15.79 2.49
C VAL A 301 -4.30 -15.46 1.98
N VAL A 302 -3.97 -14.20 1.72
CA VAL A 302 -2.75 -13.80 1.01
C VAL A 302 -1.54 -13.80 1.93
N VAL A 303 -1.63 -13.15 3.08
CA VAL A 303 -0.55 -13.07 4.07
C VAL A 303 -0.13 -14.46 4.56
N PRO A 304 -1.05 -15.37 4.94
CA PRO A 304 -0.68 -16.74 5.31
C PRO A 304 -0.02 -17.55 4.17
N LYS A 305 -0.09 -17.07 2.93
CA LYS A 305 0.41 -17.78 1.74
C LYS A 305 1.70 -17.22 1.18
N VAL A 306 2.26 -16.15 1.75
CA VAL A 306 3.59 -15.65 1.34
C VAL A 306 4.61 -16.79 1.36
N ASP A 307 5.58 -16.72 0.46
CA ASP A 307 6.50 -17.82 0.21
C ASP A 307 7.95 -17.36 0.31
N ALA A 308 8.71 -18.02 1.19
CA ALA A 308 10.14 -17.75 1.35
C ALA A 308 10.93 -18.04 0.06
N MET A 309 10.44 -18.91 -0.83
CA MET A 309 11.04 -19.12 -2.16
C MET A 309 10.93 -17.90 -3.08
N ALA A 310 10.08 -16.93 -2.73
CA ALA A 310 9.92 -15.65 -3.40
C ALA A 310 10.07 -14.47 -2.42
N GLU A 311 10.99 -14.58 -1.45
CA GLU A 311 11.31 -13.50 -0.49
C GLU A 311 10.10 -13.00 0.32
N ASN A 312 9.15 -13.89 0.63
CA ASN A 312 7.90 -13.57 1.30
C ASN A 312 7.13 -12.40 0.63
N MET A 313 7.24 -12.31 -0.70
CA MET A 313 6.63 -11.24 -1.47
C MET A 313 5.13 -11.47 -1.64
N LEU A 314 4.34 -10.39 -1.60
CA LEU A 314 2.96 -10.36 -2.10
C LEU A 314 2.77 -9.21 -3.08
N MET A 315 1.74 -9.31 -3.93
CA MET A 315 1.37 -8.26 -4.88
C MET A 315 -0.04 -7.74 -4.65
N VAL A 316 -0.21 -6.41 -4.67
CA VAL A 316 -1.52 -5.77 -4.72
C VAL A 316 -1.78 -5.22 -6.12
N THR A 317 -2.92 -5.60 -6.66
CA THR A 317 -3.50 -5.01 -7.87
C THR A 317 -4.58 -4.04 -7.45
N SER A 318 -4.35 -2.73 -7.42
CA SER A 318 -3.13 -1.99 -7.84
C SER A 318 -2.93 -0.74 -7.00
N PHE A 319 -1.81 -0.02 -7.17
CA PHE A 319 -1.66 1.30 -6.57
C PHE A 319 -2.64 2.30 -7.18
N ASN A 320 -2.60 2.53 -8.49
CA ASN A 320 -3.30 3.64 -9.16
C ASN A 320 -3.94 3.31 -10.53
N GLU A 321 -4.45 2.08 -10.73
CA GLU A 321 -5.22 1.72 -11.93
C GLU A 321 -6.69 2.18 -11.80
N TRP A 322 -6.90 3.48 -11.94
CA TRP A 322 -8.22 4.11 -11.79
C TRP A 322 -9.24 3.65 -12.84
N HIS A 323 -8.80 3.22 -14.03
CA HIS A 323 -9.70 2.78 -15.10
C HIS A 323 -10.40 1.46 -14.80
N GLU A 324 -9.83 0.62 -13.92
CA GLU A 324 -10.39 -0.68 -13.53
C GLU A 324 -10.97 -0.69 -12.10
N ASP A 325 -10.98 0.46 -11.44
CA ASP A 325 -11.32 0.62 -10.03
C ASP A 325 -10.60 -0.37 -9.09
N THR A 326 -9.34 -0.70 -9.37
CA THR A 326 -8.53 -1.60 -8.52
C THR A 326 -7.54 -0.85 -7.63
N GLN A 327 -7.44 0.48 -7.79
CA GLN A 327 -6.53 1.34 -7.06
C GLN A 327 -6.77 1.30 -5.54
N ILE A 328 -5.67 1.30 -4.79
CA ILE A 328 -5.61 1.60 -3.36
C ILE A 328 -5.12 3.04 -3.08
N GLU A 329 -4.75 3.79 -4.12
CA GLU A 329 -4.42 5.21 -4.03
C GLU A 329 -5.57 5.98 -3.36
N PRO A 330 -5.29 6.91 -2.42
CA PRO A 330 -6.34 7.61 -1.71
C PRO A 330 -7.27 8.40 -2.62
N THR A 331 -8.58 8.28 -2.39
CA THR A 331 -9.57 9.20 -2.96
C THR A 331 -9.65 10.49 -2.13
N ALA A 332 -10.39 11.49 -2.60
CA ALA A 332 -10.52 12.78 -1.92
C ALA A 332 -11.05 12.70 -0.48
N GLY A 333 -11.86 11.69 -0.14
CA GLY A 333 -12.38 11.44 1.21
C GLY A 333 -13.47 12.41 1.67
N THR A 334 -14.14 13.12 0.76
CA THR A 334 -15.07 14.21 1.09
C THR A 334 -16.48 14.04 0.51
N ALA A 335 -16.68 13.12 -0.45
CA ALA A 335 -17.95 12.92 -1.15
C ALA A 335 -18.93 11.96 -0.44
N GLY A 336 -18.49 11.22 0.58
CA GLY A 336 -19.33 10.25 1.29
C GLY A 336 -19.60 8.98 0.47
N ILE A 337 -20.77 8.38 0.65
CA ILE A 337 -21.17 7.11 0.00
C ILE A 337 -22.25 7.39 -1.05
N THR A 338 -22.14 6.77 -2.23
CA THR A 338 -23.16 6.85 -3.28
C THR A 338 -23.28 5.54 -4.06
N ASN A 339 -24.48 5.22 -4.53
CA ASN A 339 -24.73 4.21 -5.57
C ASN A 339 -25.31 4.83 -6.85
N VAL A 340 -25.31 6.16 -6.93
CA VAL A 340 -25.86 6.93 -8.04
C VAL A 340 -24.73 7.31 -8.99
N ASP A 341 -25.00 7.18 -10.29
CA ASP A 341 -24.13 7.65 -11.36
C ASP A 341 -24.84 8.59 -12.35
N ASP A 342 -24.07 9.15 -13.28
CA ASP A 342 -24.52 10.12 -14.28
C ASP A 342 -25.17 9.49 -15.54
N SER A 343 -25.41 8.18 -15.54
CA SER A 343 -26.09 7.51 -16.64
C SER A 343 -27.58 7.85 -16.69
N VAL A 344 -28.24 7.50 -17.81
CA VAL A 344 -29.69 7.72 -17.96
C VAL A 344 -30.52 6.90 -16.97
N SER A 345 -30.07 5.70 -16.58
CA SER A 345 -30.75 4.89 -15.55
C SER A 345 -30.42 5.35 -14.13
N GLY A 346 -29.29 6.04 -13.95
CA GLY A 346 -28.77 6.51 -12.66
C GLY A 346 -27.94 5.47 -11.90
N ASP A 347 -27.74 4.29 -12.50
CA ASP A 347 -27.06 3.13 -11.90
C ASP A 347 -26.37 2.21 -12.93
N TYR A 348 -26.19 2.66 -14.18
CA TYR A 348 -25.56 1.82 -15.22
C TYR A 348 -24.12 1.44 -14.87
N TYR A 349 -23.34 2.35 -14.30
CA TYR A 349 -21.93 2.11 -13.96
C TYR A 349 -21.80 1.45 -12.59
N THR A 350 -22.67 1.80 -11.64
CA THR A 350 -22.64 1.24 -10.29
C THR A 350 -23.28 -0.15 -10.20
N GLU A 351 -24.21 -0.48 -11.10
CA GLU A 351 -25.07 -1.66 -11.03
C GLU A 351 -25.86 -1.76 -9.70
N GLY A 352 -26.06 -0.60 -9.04
CA GLY A 352 -26.73 -0.50 -7.75
C GLY A 352 -25.81 -0.67 -6.53
N ASP A 353 -24.54 -1.02 -6.74
CA ASP A 353 -23.54 -1.10 -5.66
C ASP A 353 -23.19 0.27 -5.10
N TYR A 354 -22.85 0.30 -3.80
CA TYR A 354 -22.40 1.52 -3.14
C TYR A 354 -20.89 1.70 -3.26
N TYR A 355 -20.46 2.94 -3.45
CA TYR A 355 -19.06 3.33 -3.53
C TYR A 355 -18.79 4.40 -2.48
N SER A 356 -17.79 4.14 -1.64
CA SER A 356 -17.30 5.08 -0.65
C SER A 356 -16.17 5.94 -1.22
N ASP A 357 -16.22 7.24 -0.96
CA ASP A 357 -15.06 8.11 -1.08
C ASP A 357 -14.12 7.82 0.10
N TYR A 358 -13.31 6.78 -0.06
CA TYR A 358 -12.67 6.04 1.04
C TYR A 358 -11.41 6.67 1.64
N GLY A 359 -10.90 7.77 1.08
CA GLY A 359 -9.70 8.43 1.60
C GLY A 359 -8.51 7.46 1.68
N TYR A 360 -7.92 7.30 2.86
CA TYR A 360 -6.74 6.45 3.07
C TYR A 360 -7.04 4.96 3.39
N LEU A 361 -8.32 4.56 3.44
CA LEU A 361 -8.74 3.26 3.98
C LEU A 361 -7.96 2.04 3.41
N TYR A 362 -7.69 2.00 2.11
CA TYR A 362 -7.03 0.83 1.49
C TYR A 362 -5.52 0.77 1.79
N LEU A 363 -4.86 1.92 1.87
CA LEU A 363 -3.47 2.00 2.34
C LEU A 363 -3.37 1.60 3.81
N GLU A 364 -4.36 1.99 4.62
CA GLU A 364 -4.49 1.61 6.03
C GLU A 364 -4.67 0.10 6.20
N ILE A 365 -5.60 -0.50 5.46
CA ILE A 365 -5.81 -1.95 5.47
C ILE A 365 -4.52 -2.68 5.08
N LEU A 366 -3.87 -2.26 3.98
CA LEU A 366 -2.64 -2.90 3.53
C LEU A 366 -1.56 -2.83 4.60
N ARG A 367 -1.36 -1.67 5.22
CA ARG A 367 -0.43 -1.49 6.34
C ARG A 367 -0.77 -2.42 7.50
N GLN A 368 -2.02 -2.39 7.96
CA GLN A 368 -2.46 -3.11 9.15
C GLN A 368 -2.31 -4.63 9.00
N GLU A 369 -2.57 -5.15 7.80
CA GLU A 369 -2.52 -6.59 7.56
C GLU A 369 -1.12 -7.08 7.13
N THR A 370 -0.16 -6.18 6.85
CA THR A 370 1.21 -6.56 6.42
C THR A 370 2.34 -6.11 7.35
N LEU A 371 2.06 -5.24 8.33
CA LEU A 371 3.00 -4.93 9.41
C LEU A 371 2.69 -5.79 10.63
N CYS A 372 3.58 -6.73 10.96
CA CYS A 372 3.62 -7.34 12.28
C CYS A 372 4.35 -6.37 13.24
N LEU A 373 3.65 -5.77 14.21
CA LEU A 373 4.28 -4.96 15.27
C LEU A 373 4.25 -5.72 16.60
N TYR A 374 5.18 -6.67 16.76
CA TYR A 374 5.44 -7.30 18.05
C TYR A 374 6.92 -7.60 18.26
N ASP A 375 7.54 -6.93 19.23
CA ASP A 375 8.91 -7.23 19.66
C ASP A 375 9.06 -8.70 20.11
N ALA A 376 7.98 -9.36 20.52
CA ALA A 376 7.98 -10.74 21.02
C ALA A 376 7.48 -11.80 20.03
N ASP A 377 7.18 -11.42 18.79
CA ASP A 377 6.87 -12.35 17.69
C ASP A 377 8.18 -12.71 16.99
N PHE A 378 8.86 -13.74 17.52
CA PHE A 378 10.20 -14.11 17.06
C PHE A 378 10.17 -14.99 15.81
N ASN A 379 9.07 -15.70 15.55
CA ASN A 379 8.93 -16.51 14.34
C ASN A 379 8.27 -15.73 13.18
N HIS A 380 7.83 -14.49 13.45
CA HIS A 380 7.22 -13.55 12.51
C HIS A 380 5.94 -14.14 11.89
N ASP A 381 5.19 -14.95 12.65
CA ASP A 381 3.89 -15.50 12.25
C ASP A 381 2.72 -14.58 12.62
N CYS A 382 3.01 -13.41 13.17
CA CYS A 382 2.06 -12.38 13.59
C CYS A 382 1.21 -12.80 14.81
N ILE A 383 1.58 -13.88 15.53
CA ILE A 383 0.90 -14.41 16.71
C ILE A 383 1.91 -14.80 17.78
N VAL A 384 2.06 -13.99 18.84
CA VAL A 384 2.92 -14.39 19.99
C VAL A 384 2.33 -15.62 20.70
N ASN A 385 2.94 -16.78 20.49
CA ASN A 385 2.42 -18.07 20.91
C ASN A 385 3.53 -19.04 21.41
N SER A 386 3.20 -20.33 21.52
CA SER A 386 4.13 -21.38 21.96
C SER A 386 5.39 -21.49 21.12
N ASP A 387 5.33 -21.09 19.86
CA ASP A 387 6.43 -21.15 18.91
C ASP A 387 7.45 -20.05 19.21
N ASP A 388 7.00 -18.83 19.55
CA ASP A 388 7.86 -17.74 20.05
C ASP A 388 8.47 -18.07 21.41
N TYR A 389 7.68 -18.65 22.31
CA TYR A 389 8.21 -19.12 23.58
C TYR A 389 9.30 -20.17 23.38
N SER A 390 9.16 -21.03 22.37
CA SER A 390 10.16 -22.05 22.06
C SER A 390 11.47 -21.42 21.56
N ILE A 391 11.40 -20.32 20.82
CA ILE A 391 12.58 -19.54 20.38
C ILE A 391 13.25 -18.87 21.58
N LEU A 392 12.49 -18.18 22.44
CA LEU A 392 13.00 -17.55 23.66
C LEU A 392 13.64 -18.56 24.61
N ALA A 393 12.97 -19.67 24.87
CA ALA A 393 13.47 -20.73 25.74
C ALA A 393 14.77 -21.36 25.19
N GLY A 394 14.92 -21.43 23.86
CA GLY A 394 16.14 -21.90 23.22
C GLY A 394 17.36 -21.01 23.46
N GLN A 395 17.14 -19.74 23.77
CA GLN A 395 18.19 -18.72 23.98
C GLN A 395 18.39 -18.36 25.46
N TRP A 396 17.64 -18.97 26.38
CA TRP A 396 17.64 -18.60 27.80
C TRP A 396 19.04 -18.54 28.42
N LEU A 397 19.37 -17.40 29.02
CA LEU A 397 20.67 -17.04 29.62
C LEU A 397 21.86 -17.12 28.65
N GLN A 398 21.58 -17.01 27.35
CA GLN A 398 22.57 -16.93 26.29
C GLN A 398 22.52 -15.54 25.66
N GLY A 399 23.57 -15.18 24.92
CA GLY A 399 23.54 -13.99 24.09
C GLY A 399 22.52 -14.11 22.94
N PRO A 400 22.18 -13.00 22.27
CA PRO A 400 21.16 -12.96 21.23
C PRO A 400 21.41 -13.99 20.13
N GLY A 401 20.39 -14.80 19.83
CA GLY A 401 20.36 -15.75 18.72
C GLY A 401 19.83 -15.13 17.42
N ILE A 402 19.57 -15.97 16.42
CA ILE A 402 18.87 -15.57 15.19
C ILE A 402 17.68 -16.51 15.00
N PRO A 403 16.43 -16.00 14.99
CA PRO A 403 16.05 -14.62 15.34
C PRO A 403 16.36 -14.31 16.81
N SER A 404 16.61 -13.05 17.17
CA SER A 404 16.99 -12.67 18.54
C SER A 404 15.77 -12.66 19.45
N ALA A 405 15.84 -13.31 20.61
CA ALA A 405 14.83 -13.20 21.67
C ALA A 405 15.22 -12.21 22.78
N ASP A 406 16.32 -11.47 22.61
CA ASP A 406 16.82 -10.41 23.51
C ASP A 406 16.22 -9.06 23.07
N ILE A 407 15.15 -8.65 23.74
CA ILE A 407 14.25 -7.55 23.39
C ILE A 407 14.01 -6.57 24.54
N ALA A 408 14.39 -6.94 25.76
CA ALA A 408 14.22 -6.15 26.96
C ALA A 408 15.58 -5.85 27.62
N PRO A 409 15.83 -4.58 28.02
CA PRO A 409 14.98 -3.43 27.84
C PRO A 409 14.97 -2.97 26.36
N PRO A 410 13.87 -2.35 25.90
CA PRO A 410 13.80 -1.80 24.54
C PRO A 410 14.87 -0.72 24.30
N PRO A 411 15.31 -0.50 23.05
CA PRO A 411 14.79 -1.06 21.80
C PRO A 411 15.58 -2.27 21.25
N THR A 412 16.59 -2.76 21.97
CA THR A 412 17.57 -3.73 21.43
C THR A 412 17.96 -4.85 22.41
N GLY A 413 17.30 -4.96 23.56
CA GLY A 413 17.70 -5.92 24.60
C GLY A 413 18.92 -5.48 25.42
N ASP A 414 19.28 -6.26 26.45
CA ASP A 414 20.47 -6.03 27.31
C ASP A 414 21.66 -6.95 26.98
N GLY A 415 21.55 -7.77 25.93
CA GLY A 415 22.60 -8.69 25.50
C GLY A 415 22.45 -10.10 26.06
N ILE A 416 21.38 -10.39 26.80
CA ILE A 416 21.10 -11.72 27.37
C ILE A 416 19.59 -12.00 27.40
N VAL A 417 19.17 -13.16 26.89
CA VAL A 417 17.76 -13.56 26.96
C VAL A 417 17.43 -14.01 28.39
N ASP A 418 16.60 -13.25 29.10
CA ASP A 418 16.27 -13.47 30.49
C ASP A 418 14.80 -13.19 30.85
N SER A 419 14.53 -13.03 32.15
CA SER A 419 13.18 -12.77 32.66
C SER A 419 12.54 -11.48 32.16
N ASN A 420 13.33 -10.49 31.73
CA ASN A 420 12.83 -9.24 31.17
C ASN A 420 12.23 -9.49 29.79
N ASP A 421 12.86 -10.31 28.95
CA ASP A 421 12.35 -10.69 27.62
C ASP A 421 11.10 -11.55 27.75
N LEU A 422 11.12 -12.50 28.68
CA LEU A 422 9.96 -13.33 28.98
C LEU A 422 8.77 -12.49 29.45
N ALA A 423 9.00 -11.40 30.19
CA ALA A 423 7.94 -10.50 30.61
C ALA A 423 7.29 -9.77 29.42
N VAL A 424 8.07 -9.38 28.39
CA VAL A 424 7.56 -8.78 27.16
C VAL A 424 6.77 -9.81 26.33
N LEU A 425 7.28 -11.03 26.19
CA LEU A 425 6.57 -12.12 25.50
C LEU A 425 5.28 -12.53 26.22
N VAL A 426 5.30 -12.69 27.54
CA VAL A 426 4.08 -13.02 28.31
C VAL A 426 3.08 -11.87 28.28
N GLY A 427 3.55 -10.62 28.29
CA GLY A 427 2.70 -9.43 28.12
C GLY A 427 2.00 -9.37 26.75
N SER A 428 2.57 -10.04 25.75
CA SER A 428 2.05 -10.13 24.38
C SER A 428 1.40 -11.49 24.08
N TRP A 429 1.31 -12.40 25.05
CA TRP A 429 0.87 -13.77 24.84
C TRP A 429 -0.55 -13.88 24.32
N LEU A 430 -0.73 -14.50 23.14
CA LEU A 430 -2.01 -14.63 22.44
C LEU A 430 -2.69 -13.27 22.19
N THR A 431 -1.93 -12.18 22.15
CA THR A 431 -2.46 -10.85 21.84
C THR A 431 -2.66 -10.70 20.33
N SER A 432 -3.85 -10.27 19.92
CA SER A 432 -4.14 -9.81 18.55
C SER A 432 -3.54 -8.41 18.33
N PRO A 433 -3.07 -8.07 17.12
CA PRO A 433 -2.17 -6.92 16.83
C PRO A 433 -2.49 -5.68 17.66
N ILE A 434 -1.47 -5.06 18.26
CA ILE A 434 -1.58 -3.65 18.69
C ILE A 434 -1.78 -2.84 17.42
N ARG A 435 -3.05 -2.58 17.11
CA ARG A 435 -3.44 -1.78 15.96
C ARG A 435 -3.01 -0.34 16.21
N PRO A 436 -2.51 0.37 15.18
CA PRO A 436 -2.06 1.75 15.37
C PRO A 436 -3.21 2.58 15.95
N LEU A 437 -2.88 3.42 16.93
CA LEU A 437 -3.74 4.55 17.28
C LEU A 437 -3.88 5.45 16.05
N PRO A 438 -4.97 6.20 15.90
CA PRO A 438 -5.14 7.04 14.72
C PRO A 438 -4.00 8.06 14.63
N GLY A 439 -3.63 8.49 13.44
CA GLY A 439 -2.74 9.62 13.28
C GLY A 439 -3.27 10.87 13.96
N GLU A 440 -2.36 11.76 14.28
CA GLU A 440 -2.69 13.08 14.78
C GLU A 440 -3.40 13.91 13.71
N VAL A 441 -4.33 14.77 14.10
CA VAL A 441 -4.94 15.74 13.17
C VAL A 441 -3.91 16.79 12.74
N SER A 442 -4.13 17.42 11.59
CA SER A 442 -3.23 18.47 11.07
C SER A 442 -3.98 19.63 10.42
N ASN A 443 -3.24 20.62 9.90
CA ASN A 443 -3.78 21.76 9.14
C ASN A 443 -4.96 22.49 9.80
N PRO A 444 -4.76 23.07 10.99
CA PRO A 444 -5.81 23.82 11.67
C PRO A 444 -6.25 25.04 10.87
N ASN A 445 -7.55 25.28 10.88
CA ASN A 445 -8.18 26.54 10.52
C ASN A 445 -9.16 26.93 11.63
N PRO A 446 -9.05 28.10 12.27
CA PRO A 446 -8.00 29.11 12.10
C PRO A 446 -6.58 28.56 12.36
N THR A 447 -5.61 29.00 11.55
CA THR A 447 -4.21 28.56 11.67
C THR A 447 -3.65 28.92 13.04
N ASP A 448 -2.79 28.07 13.60
CA ASP A 448 -2.22 28.29 14.92
C ASP A 448 -1.53 29.67 15.04
N GLY A 449 -1.86 30.38 16.12
CA GLY A 449 -1.38 31.72 16.45
C GLY A 449 -2.05 32.88 15.69
N VAL A 450 -3.01 32.64 14.80
CA VAL A 450 -3.59 33.72 13.98
C VAL A 450 -4.38 34.73 14.82
N LEU A 451 -4.34 36.00 14.40
CA LEU A 451 -5.05 37.12 15.03
C LEU A 451 -6.17 37.64 14.11
N GLY A 452 -7.18 38.27 14.70
CA GLY A 452 -8.22 38.96 13.94
C GLY A 452 -9.29 38.04 13.35
N VAL A 453 -9.48 36.84 13.91
CA VAL A 453 -10.48 35.86 13.46
C VAL A 453 -11.89 36.39 13.69
N ASP A 454 -12.80 36.19 12.72
CA ASP A 454 -14.21 36.58 12.88
C ASP A 454 -14.84 35.81 14.05
N ILE A 455 -15.66 36.49 14.86
CA ILE A 455 -16.28 35.91 16.05
C ILE A 455 -17.26 34.77 15.74
N ASN A 456 -17.63 34.54 14.49
CA ASN A 456 -18.48 33.43 14.03
C ASN A 456 -17.72 32.43 13.15
N SER A 457 -16.38 32.42 13.18
CA SER A 457 -15.59 31.47 12.40
C SER A 457 -15.73 30.04 12.95
N ASP A 458 -15.94 29.09 12.05
CA ASP A 458 -15.86 27.66 12.35
C ASP A 458 -14.41 27.19 12.45
N LEU A 459 -14.22 26.08 13.15
CA LEU A 459 -12.94 25.37 13.21
C LEU A 459 -12.94 24.24 12.19
N SER A 460 -11.83 23.99 11.52
CA SER A 460 -11.64 22.81 10.68
C SER A 460 -10.21 22.28 10.76
N TRP A 461 -10.05 20.98 10.55
CA TRP A 461 -8.75 20.30 10.55
C TRP A 461 -8.68 19.26 9.43
N SER A 462 -7.48 18.85 9.06
CA SER A 462 -7.27 17.63 8.30
C SER A 462 -7.36 16.42 9.23
N ALA A 463 -8.12 15.41 8.80
CA ALA A 463 -8.23 14.13 9.47
C ALA A 463 -6.85 13.53 9.78
N GLY A 464 -6.69 13.00 10.99
CA GLY A 464 -5.59 12.11 11.29
C GLY A 464 -5.82 10.74 10.66
N PHE A 465 -4.74 10.03 10.34
CA PHE A 465 -4.75 8.66 9.79
C PHE A 465 -5.64 7.72 10.63
N ASP A 466 -6.41 6.81 10.04
CA ASP A 466 -7.26 5.81 10.74
C ASP A 466 -8.28 6.42 11.74
N ALA A 467 -8.52 7.74 11.74
CA ALA A 467 -9.45 8.38 12.66
C ALA A 467 -10.91 8.21 12.18
N ILE A 468 -11.72 7.46 12.92
CA ILE A 468 -13.15 7.28 12.66
C ILE A 468 -14.02 8.36 13.32
N SER A 469 -13.48 9.04 14.33
CA SER A 469 -14.14 10.16 15.02
C SER A 469 -13.13 11.06 15.72
N TYR A 470 -13.61 12.19 16.23
CA TYR A 470 -12.80 13.26 16.80
C TYR A 470 -13.40 13.76 18.09
N ASP A 471 -12.62 13.72 19.16
CA ASP A 471 -12.95 14.36 20.43
C ASP A 471 -12.48 15.82 20.39
N VAL A 472 -13.45 16.75 20.42
CA VAL A 472 -13.20 18.18 20.26
C VAL A 472 -13.04 18.87 21.61
N TYR A 473 -11.97 19.64 21.77
CA TYR A 473 -11.71 20.50 22.94
C TYR A 473 -11.63 21.95 22.50
N PHE A 474 -12.37 22.85 23.15
CA PHE A 474 -12.40 24.27 22.80
C PHE A 474 -12.69 25.16 24.02
N GLY A 475 -11.98 26.28 24.19
CA GLY A 475 -12.30 27.28 25.21
C GLY A 475 -11.19 28.32 25.44
N THR A 476 -11.30 29.13 26.49
CA THR A 476 -10.32 30.19 26.83
C THR A 476 -9.17 29.71 27.72
N ASN A 477 -9.15 28.42 28.08
CA ASN A 477 -8.06 27.79 28.84
C ASN A 477 -7.38 26.77 27.94
N SER A 478 -6.05 26.60 28.02
CA SER A 478 -5.32 25.54 27.30
C SER A 478 -5.46 24.20 28.03
N PRO A 479 -5.77 23.07 27.35
CA PRO A 479 -5.91 22.88 25.89
C PRO A 479 -7.32 23.14 25.31
N GLY A 480 -8.26 23.57 26.14
CA GLY A 480 -9.67 23.71 25.84
C GLY A 480 -10.52 22.88 26.80
N THR A 481 -11.85 22.98 26.70
CA THR A 481 -12.77 22.08 27.42
C THR A 481 -13.44 21.15 26.42
N PHE A 482 -13.59 19.87 26.77
CA PHE A 482 -14.25 18.89 25.91
C PHE A 482 -15.66 19.34 25.51
N ARG A 483 -15.98 19.26 24.23
CA ARG A 483 -17.25 19.70 23.63
C ARG A 483 -18.08 18.55 23.09
N GLY A 484 -17.46 17.45 22.68
CA GLY A 484 -18.15 16.26 22.18
C GLY A 484 -17.27 15.44 21.25
N ASN A 485 -17.82 14.32 20.82
CA ASN A 485 -17.26 13.47 19.76
C ASN A 485 -18.07 13.65 18.48
N GLN A 486 -17.41 13.65 17.32
CA GLN A 486 -18.02 13.79 16.01
C GLN A 486 -17.21 13.09 14.92
N THR A 487 -17.83 12.75 13.80
CA THR A 487 -17.16 12.10 12.65
C THR A 487 -16.66 13.10 11.61
N THR A 488 -17.21 14.31 11.59
CA THR A 488 -16.81 15.39 10.67
C THR A 488 -15.55 16.11 11.15
N THR A 489 -14.78 16.68 10.22
CA THR A 489 -13.55 17.44 10.51
C THR A 489 -13.76 18.95 10.70
N THR A 490 -14.99 19.36 11.06
CA THR A 490 -15.40 20.76 11.26
C THR A 490 -16.19 20.93 12.55
N PHE A 491 -15.97 22.00 13.30
CA PHE A 491 -16.68 22.29 14.55
C PHE A 491 -17.14 23.76 14.62
N GLU A 492 -18.43 23.99 14.87
CA GLU A 492 -19.02 25.32 15.10
C GLU A 492 -18.97 25.66 16.61
N PRO A 493 -18.11 26.60 17.05
CA PRO A 493 -17.99 26.95 18.47
C PRO A 493 -19.12 27.88 18.97
N GLY A 494 -19.98 28.38 18.07
CA GLY A 494 -20.91 29.47 18.30
C GLY A 494 -20.22 30.85 18.32
N THR A 495 -20.99 31.91 18.61
CA THR A 495 -20.45 33.28 18.63
C THR A 495 -19.47 33.49 19.78
N MET A 496 -18.23 33.85 19.44
CA MET A 496 -17.12 34.10 20.35
C MET A 496 -17.07 35.55 20.85
N ALA A 497 -16.33 35.78 21.94
CA ALA A 497 -16.10 37.12 22.46
C ALA A 497 -15.04 37.85 21.62
N PHE A 498 -15.19 39.16 21.42
CA PHE A 498 -14.20 40.01 20.76
C PHE A 498 -12.87 40.06 21.54
N GLY A 499 -11.76 40.20 20.83
CA GLY A 499 -10.41 40.40 21.38
C GLY A 499 -9.95 39.31 22.35
N THR A 500 -10.50 38.10 22.22
CA THR A 500 -10.30 36.99 23.15
C THR A 500 -9.49 35.89 22.50
N THR A 501 -8.51 35.35 23.23
CA THR A 501 -7.72 34.19 22.80
C THR A 501 -8.44 32.90 23.18
N TYR A 502 -8.62 32.03 22.19
CA TYR A 502 -9.18 30.69 22.35
C TYR A 502 -8.12 29.63 22.06
N TYR A 503 -8.22 28.51 22.76
CA TYR A 503 -7.41 27.31 22.63
C TYR A 503 -8.30 26.15 22.22
N TRP A 504 -7.77 25.29 21.37
CA TRP A 504 -8.46 24.11 20.91
C TRP A 504 -7.51 22.97 20.58
N ARG A 505 -8.03 21.75 20.70
CA ARG A 505 -7.33 20.50 20.44
C ARG A 505 -8.33 19.51 19.90
N ILE A 506 -7.91 18.70 18.95
CA ILE A 506 -8.72 17.60 18.44
C ILE A 506 -7.97 16.31 18.71
N ASP A 507 -8.60 15.39 19.43
CA ASP A 507 -8.04 14.05 19.60
C ASP A 507 -8.69 13.14 18.56
N ALA A 508 -7.87 12.53 17.70
CA ALA A 508 -8.33 11.54 16.74
C ALA A 508 -8.67 10.23 17.45
N VAL A 509 -9.76 9.56 17.07
CA VAL A 509 -10.26 8.33 17.68
C VAL A 509 -10.52 7.29 16.61
N ASN A 510 -10.12 6.04 16.85
CA ASN A 510 -10.46 4.86 16.05
C ASN A 510 -11.04 3.75 16.95
N SER A 511 -11.33 2.56 16.40
CA SER A 511 -11.84 1.42 17.18
C SER A 511 -10.83 0.85 18.19
N TRP A 512 -9.58 1.32 18.16
CA TRP A 512 -8.44 0.79 18.90
C TRP A 512 -7.91 1.76 19.95
N GLY A 513 -8.26 3.05 19.86
CA GLY A 513 -7.95 4.04 20.86
C GLY A 513 -7.99 5.47 20.33
N LYS A 514 -7.21 6.34 20.96
CA LYS A 514 -7.19 7.78 20.71
C LYS A 514 -5.76 8.30 20.64
N THR A 515 -5.50 9.17 19.68
CA THR A 515 -4.27 9.98 19.60
C THR A 515 -4.59 11.44 19.92
N PRO A 516 -4.04 12.00 21.01
CA PRO A 516 -4.20 13.40 21.33
C PRO A 516 -3.54 14.30 20.28
N GLY A 517 -4.22 15.39 19.90
CA GLY A 517 -3.66 16.39 18.99
C GLY A 517 -2.81 17.47 19.68
N GLU A 518 -2.11 18.26 18.88
CA GLU A 518 -1.48 19.50 19.30
C GLU A 518 -2.53 20.51 19.78
N VAL A 519 -2.11 21.38 20.70
CA VAL A 519 -2.95 22.48 21.16
C VAL A 519 -2.71 23.69 20.29
N TRP A 520 -3.74 24.09 19.54
CA TRP A 520 -3.72 25.29 18.72
C TRP A 520 -4.41 26.46 19.43
N MET A 521 -4.06 27.68 19.04
CA MET A 521 -4.69 28.90 19.54
C MET A 521 -4.93 29.95 18.45
N PHE A 522 -5.92 30.81 18.67
CA PHE A 522 -6.14 32.01 17.85
C PHE A 522 -6.77 33.13 18.68
N THR A 523 -6.72 34.37 18.18
CA THR A 523 -7.36 35.53 18.83
C THR A 523 -8.38 36.17 17.90
N THR A 524 -9.59 36.40 18.41
CA THR A 524 -10.69 37.03 17.66
C THR A 524 -10.43 38.51 17.38
N MET A 525 -11.12 39.04 16.37
CA MET A 525 -11.09 40.47 16.05
C MET A 525 -11.47 41.34 17.25
N SER A 526 -10.97 42.58 17.29
CA SER A 526 -11.36 43.54 18.32
C SER A 526 -12.81 43.99 18.12
N SER A 527 -13.46 44.41 19.21
CA SER A 527 -14.81 44.98 19.12
C SER A 527 -14.80 46.23 18.24
N PRO A 528 -15.75 46.38 17.29
CA PRO A 528 -15.83 47.58 16.50
C PRO A 528 -16.02 48.81 17.42
N PRO A 529 -15.42 49.96 17.08
CA PRO A 529 -15.61 51.18 17.85
C PRO A 529 -17.10 51.54 17.94
N PRO A 530 -17.56 52.07 19.11
CA PRO A 530 -18.97 52.31 19.40
C PRO A 530 -19.62 53.39 18.52
#